data_AF-A0A962QL54-F1
#
_entry.id   AF-A0A962QL54-F1
#
_cell.length_a   1.000
_cell.length_b   1.000
_cell.length_c   1.000
_cell.angle_alpha   90.00
_cell.angle_beta   90.00
_cell.angle_gamma   90.00
#
_symmetry.space_group_name_H-M   'P 1'
#
loop_
_entity.id
_entity.type
_entity.pdbx_description
1 polymer ?
#
loop_
_entity_poly.entity_id
_entity_poly.type
_entity_poly.pdbx_seq_one_letter_code
_entity_poly.pdbx_strand_id
1 'polypeptide(L)' 'MSEDEQRRILEAPPRGTWALILVVGLAMLLGWLYFFFGLFMSHGPVA' A
#
# COMPACT_ATOMS: atom_id res chain seq x y z
N MET A 1 -5.98 -11.36 -30.99
CA MET A 1 -5.85 -12.22 -29.79
C MET A 1 -6.89 -13.31 -29.90
N SER A 2 -6.53 -14.56 -29.62
CA SER A 2 -7.51 -15.66 -29.55
C SER A 2 -8.29 -15.60 -28.23
N GLU A 3 -9.50 -16.17 -28.20
CA GLU A 3 -10.35 -16.18 -27.00
C GLU A 3 -9.67 -16.84 -25.79
N ASP A 4 -8.88 -17.88 -26.03
CA ASP A 4 -8.10 -18.58 -25.00
C ASP A 4 -7.04 -17.69 -24.35
N GLU A 5 -6.41 -16.82 -25.13
CA GLU A 5 -5.38 -15.90 -24.65
C GLU A 5 -5.99 -14.79 -23.79
N GLN A 6 -7.16 -14.29 -24.18
CA GLN A 6 -7.92 -13.32 -23.40
C GLN A 6 -8.39 -13.91 -22.06
N ARG A 7 -8.87 -15.15 -22.07
CA ARG A 7 -9.34 -15.85 -20.86
C ARG A 7 -8.20 -16.07 -19.86
N ARG A 8 -7.01 -16.44 -20.34
CA ARG A 8 -5.80 -16.56 -19.50
C ARG A 8 -5.38 -15.25 -18.84
N ILE A 9 -5.51 -14.12 -19.55
CA ILE A 9 -5.18 -12.80 -19.01
C ILE A 9 -6.21 -12.38 -17.96
N LEU A 10 -7.50 -12.68 -18.18
CA LEU A 10 -8.57 -12.39 -17.23
C LEU A 10 -8.47 -13.22 -15.95
N GLU A 11 -8.06 -14.48 -16.05
CA GLU A 11 -7.87 -15.38 -14.90
C GLU A 11 -6.51 -15.18 -14.20
N ALA A 12 -5.60 -14.40 -14.80
CA ALA A 12 -4.31 -14.13 -14.21
C ALA A 12 -4.48 -13.31 -12.92
N PRO A 13 -3.89 -13.74 -11.79
CA PRO A 13 -4.00 -13.01 -10.54
C PRO A 13 -3.32 -11.63 -10.67
N PRO A 14 -3.91 -10.55 -10.14
CA PRO A 14 -3.42 -9.18 -10.30
C PRO A 14 -2.23 -8.89 -9.35
N ARG A 15 -1.14 -9.63 -9.51
CA ARG A 15 0.04 -9.60 -8.63
C ARG A 15 0.64 -8.20 -8.47
N GLY A 16 0.63 -7.40 -9.55
CA GLY A 16 1.09 -6.01 -9.52
C GLY A 16 0.23 -5.12 -8.61
N THR A 17 -1.09 -5.26 -8.68
CA THR A 17 -2.02 -4.53 -7.80
C THR A 17 -1.79 -4.90 -6.34
N TRP A 18 -1.61 -6.19 -6.04
CA TRP A 18 -1.31 -6.64 -4.67
C TRP A 18 0.02 -6.08 -4.15
N ALA A 19 1.07 -6.08 -4.97
CA ALA A 19 2.36 -5.49 -4.61
C ALA A 19 2.22 -3.99 -4.32
N LEU A 20 1.49 -3.26 -5.16
CA LEU A 20 1.25 -1.83 -4.97
C LEU A 20 0.49 -1.55 -3.68
N ILE A 21 -0.59 -2.29 -3.42
CA ILE A 21 -1.38 -2.17 -2.18
C ILE A 21 -0.49 -2.38 -0.96
N LEU A 22 0.37 -3.41 -0.99
CA LEU A 22 1.25 -3.72 0.13
C LEU A 22 2.29 -2.62 0.37
N VAL A 23 2.91 -2.11 -0.70
CA VAL A 23 3.89 -1.01 -0.61
C VAL A 23 3.25 0.27 -0.07
N VAL A 24 2.10 0.66 -0.61
CA VAL A 24 1.38 1.86 -0.16
C VAL A 24 0.89 1.71 1.28
N GLY A 25 0.34 0.54 1.63
CA GLY A 25 -0.12 0.24 3.00
C GLY A 25 1.02 0.33 4.02
N LEU A 26 2.18 -0.26 3.71
CA LEU A 26 3.37 -0.14 4.57
C LEU A 26 3.84 1.31 4.68
N ALA A 27 3.91 2.05 3.58
CA ALA A 27 4.34 3.44 3.59
C ALA A 27 3.42 4.32 4.44
N MET A 28 2.10 4.12 4.34
CA MET A 28 1.13 4.83 5.17
C MET A 28 1.26 4.47 6.65
N LEU A 29 1.41 3.17 6.96
CA LEU A 29 1.57 2.72 8.35
C LEU A 29 2.85 3.28 8.98
N LEU A 30 3.98 3.19 8.27
CA LEU A 30 5.27 3.71 8.73
C LEU A 30 5.24 5.23 8.87
N GLY A 31 4.65 5.94 7.90
CA GLY A 31 4.45 7.38 7.97
C GLY A 31 3.61 7.77 9.19
N TRP A 32 2.47 7.10 9.40
CA TRP A 32 1.62 7.35 10.56
C TRP A 32 2.35 7.11 11.89
N LEU A 33 3.08 6.00 12.02
CA LEU A 33 3.88 5.71 13.22
C LEU A 33 4.95 6.78 13.46
N TYR A 34 5.63 7.22 12.41
CA TYR A 34 6.63 8.28 12.50
C TYR A 34 6.02 9.61 12.94
N PHE A 35 4.91 10.04 12.33
CA PHE A 35 4.24 11.27 12.72
C PHE A 35 3.70 11.21 14.15
N PHE A 36 3.09 10.08 14.54
CA PHE A 36 2.48 9.96 15.86
C PHE A 36 3.52 9.83 16.98
N PHE A 37 4.44 8.86 16.88
CA PHE A 37 5.42 8.59 17.94
C PHE A 37 6.67 9.46 17.81
N GLY A 38 7.13 9.71 16.59
CA GLY A 38 8.36 10.46 16.33
C GLY A 38 8.21 11.97 16.45
N LEU A 39 7.04 12.52 16.11
CA LEU A 39 6.80 13.97 16.10
C LEU A 39 5.76 14.43 17.11
N PHE A 40 4.57 13.83 17.13
CA PHE A 40 3.46 14.32 17.96
C PHE A 40 3.69 14.04 19.46
N MET A 41 4.00 12.79 19.84
CA MET A 41 4.27 12.43 21.23
C MET A 41 5.57 13.06 21.79
N SER A 42 6.56 13.32 20.93
CA SER A 42 7.86 13.87 21.34
C SER A 42 7.83 15.38 21.59
N HIS A 43 6.97 16.13 20.90
CA HIS A 43 6.88 17.59 21.05
C HIS A 43 5.71 18.04 21.95
N GLY A 44 4.82 17.12 22.35
CA GLY A 44 3.64 17.40 23.17
C GLY A 44 2.56 18.19 22.42
N PRO A 45 1.33 18.32 22.97
CA PRO A 45 0.34 19.22 22.40
C PRO A 45 0.90 20.65 22.40
N VAL A 46 0.82 21.31 21.24
CA VAL A 46 1.13 22.75 21.14
C VAL A 46 0.18 23.46 22.10
N ALA A 47 0.74 24.06 23.15
CA ALA A 47 0.02 24.93 24.07
C ALA A 47 -0.25 26.29 23.44
#